data_AF-A0AAE0DXZ2-F1
#
_entry.id   AF-A0AAE0DXZ2-F1
#
_cell.length_a   1.000
_cell.length_b   1.000
_cell.length_c   1.000
_cell.angle_alpha   90.00
_cell.angle_beta   90.00
_cell.angle_gamma   90.00
#
_symmetry.space_group_name_H-M   'P 1'
#
loop_
_entity.id
_entity.type
_entity.pdbx_description
1 polymer ?
#
loop_
_entity_poly.entity_id
_entity_poly.type
_entity_poly.pdbx_seq_one_letter_code
_entity_poly.pdbx_strand_id
1 'polypeptide(L)'
;MGVISQLEDENTIVLAEGEMLIDGIFQVINCGFPPLEDRDKSFKLLAGHDLFGGGALTKAETLRLADLEKRAVNDKFVILSDVWLDNEEVITSSNE
;
A
#
# COMPACT_ATOMS: atom_id res chain seq x y z
N MET A 1 0.45 10.23 21.69
CA MET A 1 1.79 9.66 21.49
C MET A 1 1.62 8.42 20.62
N GLY A 2 1.58 8.62 19.31
CA GLY A 2 1.42 7.54 18.33
C GLY A 2 2.79 6.97 18.01
N VAL A 3 2.88 5.64 18.04
CA VAL A 3 4.11 4.87 17.86
C VAL A 3 4.68 5.13 16.46
N ILE A 4 5.92 5.65 16.37
CA ILE A 4 6.67 5.61 15.12
C ILE A 4 7.15 4.16 14.97
N SER A 5 6.39 3.34 14.24
CA SER A 5 6.74 1.95 13.93
C SER A 5 7.03 1.76 12.44
N GLN A 6 7.50 2.80 11.74
CA GLN A 6 7.86 2.73 10.33
C GLN A 6 9.36 2.99 10.17
N LEU A 7 10.01 2.22 9.31
CA LEU A 7 11.42 2.38 9.00
C LEU A 7 11.60 3.70 8.23
N GLU A 8 12.46 4.58 8.74
CA GLU A 8 12.88 5.78 8.02
C GLU A 8 14.21 5.46 7.33
N ASP A 9 14.19 5.39 6.00
CA ASP A 9 15.38 5.16 5.17
C ASP A 9 15.71 6.38 4.29
N GLU A 10 16.90 6.39 3.71
CA GLU A 10 17.28 7.39 2.70
C GLU A 10 16.24 7.46 1.56
N ASN A 11 15.98 8.67 1.06
CA ASN A 11 14.98 8.99 0.02
C ASN A 11 13.51 8.85 0.45
N THR A 12 13.24 8.70 1.74
CA THR A 12 11.87 8.75 2.28
C THR A 12 11.36 10.20 2.35
N ILE A 13 10.14 10.45 1.89
CA ILE A 13 9.47 11.74 2.06
C ILE A 13 8.91 11.82 3.47
N VAL A 14 9.35 12.84 4.23
CA VAL A 14 8.93 13.06 5.63
C VAL A 14 8.34 14.44 5.83
N LEU A 15 7.49 14.56 6.84
CA LEU A 15 7.07 15.81 7.44
C LEU A 15 7.97 16.09 8.64
N ALA A 16 8.84 17.10 8.51
CA ALA A 16 9.75 17.53 9.56
C ALA A 16 9.27 18.84 10.19
N GLU A 17 9.09 18.84 11.50
CA GLU A 17 8.72 19.99 12.32
C GLU A 17 9.92 20.41 13.18
N GLY A 18 10.24 21.70 13.21
CA GLY A 18 11.47 22.19 13.84
C GLY A 18 11.67 23.69 13.71
N GLU A 19 12.87 24.15 14.06
CA GLU A 19 13.27 25.56 14.06
C GLU A 19 14.38 25.83 13.04
N MET A 20 14.31 26.98 12.36
CA MET A 20 15.38 27.44 11.47
C MET A 20 16.38 28.31 12.26
N LEU A 21 17.62 27.86 12.33
CA LEU A 21 18.70 28.59 13.00
C LEU A 21 19.25 29.71 12.11
N ILE A 22 19.92 30.68 12.74
CA ILE A 22 20.47 31.88 12.07
C ILE A 22 21.60 31.52 11.10
N ASP A 23 22.27 30.39 11.31
CA ASP A 23 23.32 29.85 10.44
C ASP A 23 22.78 29.07 9.23
N GLY A 24 21.44 28.97 9.08
CA GLY A 24 20.77 28.33 7.95
C GLY A 24 20.55 26.83 8.12
N ILE A 25 20.74 26.28 9.32
CA ILE A 25 20.44 24.88 9.63
C ILE A 25 19.01 24.75 10.15
N PHE A 26 18.23 23.83 9.58
CA PHE A 26 16.91 23.48 10.09
C PHE A 26 17.04 22.36 11.13
N GLN A 27 16.81 22.68 12.40
CA GLN A 27 16.87 21.74 13.51
C GLN A 27 15.50 21.07 13.69
N VAL A 28 15.42 19.78 13.35
CA VAL A 28 14.20 18.98 13.49
C VAL A 28 13.94 18.64 14.96
N ILE A 29 12.73 18.92 15.44
CA ILE A 29 12.25 18.59 16.78
C ILE A 29 11.36 17.35 16.73
N ASN A 30 10.55 17.23 15.68
CA ASN A 30 9.65 16.12 15.47
C ASN A 30 9.63 15.74 13.98
N CYS A 31 9.59 14.45 13.70
CA CYS A 31 9.56 13.92 12.34
C CYS A 31 8.46 12.87 12.25
N GLY A 32 7.78 12.84 11.11
CA GLY A 32 6.80 11.80 10.84
C GLY A 32 6.53 11.67 9.36
N PHE A 33 5.63 10.75 9.02
CA PHE A 33 5.22 10.54 7.65
C PHE A 33 4.07 11.48 7.27
N PRO A 34 3.97 11.85 5.99
CA PRO A 34 2.73 12.42 5.47
C PRO A 34 1.53 11.53 5.85
N PRO A 35 0.37 12.12 6.18
CA PRO A 35 -0.79 11.35 6.58
C PRO A 35 -1.28 10.45 5.43
N LEU A 36 -1.66 9.21 5.76
CA LEU A 36 -2.24 8.28 4.80
C LEU A 36 -3.62 8.76 4.34
N GLU A 37 -3.87 8.69 3.04
CA GLU A 37 -5.17 9.00 2.45
C GLU A 37 -6.06 7.75 2.37
N ASP A 38 -7.32 7.87 2.82
CA ASP A 38 -8.30 6.79 2.69
C ASP A 38 -8.73 6.59 1.24
N ARG A 39 -8.96 5.34 0.82
CA ARG A 39 -9.43 4.98 -0.53
C ARG A 39 -10.62 5.84 -0.99
N ASP A 40 -11.63 6.03 -0.14
CA ASP A 40 -12.85 6.76 -0.50
C ASP A 40 -12.60 8.27 -0.69
N LYS A 41 -11.55 8.83 -0.06
CA LYS A 41 -11.11 10.21 -0.29
C LYS A 41 -10.37 10.30 -1.62
N SER A 42 -9.40 9.41 -1.87
CA SER A 42 -8.66 9.35 -3.13
C SER A 42 -9.62 9.19 -4.32
N PHE A 43 -10.56 8.25 -4.24
CA PHE A 43 -11.48 7.96 -5.36
C PHE A 43 -12.39 9.16 -5.69
N LYS A 44 -12.78 9.95 -4.68
CA LYS A 44 -13.56 11.18 -4.89
C LYS A 44 -12.73 12.28 -5.57
N LEU A 45 -11.48 12.49 -5.13
CA LEU A 45 -10.59 13.47 -5.73
C LEU A 45 -10.25 13.10 -7.18
N LEU A 46 -10.07 11.82 -7.45
CA LEU A 46 -9.68 11.30 -8.77
C LEU A 46 -10.86 11.19 -9.75
N ALA A 47 -12.07 11.63 -9.37
CA ALA A 47 -13.26 11.67 -10.23
C ALA A 47 -13.57 10.37 -10.99
N GLY A 48 -13.20 9.21 -10.44
CA GLY A 48 -13.40 7.90 -11.08
C GLY A 48 -12.44 7.61 -12.24
N HIS A 49 -11.31 8.31 -12.35
CA HIS A 49 -10.23 7.91 -13.24
C HIS A 49 -9.68 6.53 -12.86
N ASP A 50 -9.44 5.71 -13.87
CA ASP A 50 -8.84 4.40 -13.68
C ASP A 50 -7.32 4.52 -13.55
N LEU A 51 -6.83 4.37 -12.32
CA LEU A 51 -5.40 4.32 -12.01
C LEU A 51 -4.80 2.91 -12.09
N PHE A 52 -5.64 1.88 -12.08
CA PHE A 52 -5.18 0.49 -12.06
C PHE A 52 -4.98 -0.07 -13.48
N GLY A 53 -5.67 0.50 -14.46
CA GLY A 53 -5.58 0.12 -15.87
C GLY A 53 -6.59 -0.94 -16.32
N GLY A 54 -7.61 -1.23 -15.50
CA GLY A 54 -8.66 -2.22 -15.79
C GLY A 54 -9.89 -1.67 -16.54
N GLY A 55 -9.90 -0.38 -16.86
CA GLY A 55 -11.04 0.38 -17.32
C GLY A 55 -11.83 1.03 -16.18
N ALA A 56 -12.44 2.19 -16.44
CA ALA A 56 -13.29 2.87 -15.46
C ALA A 56 -14.60 2.09 -15.26
N LEU A 57 -14.88 1.70 -14.01
CA LEU A 57 -16.11 1.00 -13.65
C LEU A 57 -17.19 1.99 -13.24
N THR A 58 -18.41 1.77 -13.74
CA THR A 58 -19.58 2.48 -13.22
C THR A 58 -19.95 1.96 -11.83
N LYS A 59 -20.66 2.78 -11.05
CA LYS A 59 -21.13 2.40 -9.70
C LYS A 59 -21.94 1.09 -9.69
N ALA A 60 -22.76 0.86 -10.71
CA ALA A 60 -23.55 -0.36 -10.83
C ALA A 60 -22.67 -1.60 -11.05
N GLU A 61 -21.62 -1.48 -11.86
CA GLU A 61 -20.65 -2.55 -12.09
C GLU A 61 -19.83 -2.85 -10.84
N THR A 62 -19.37 -1.82 -10.11
CA THR A 62 -18.65 -2.00 -8.85
C THR A 62 -19.50 -2.75 -7.82
N LEU A 63 -20.79 -2.41 -7.68
CA LEU A 63 -21.70 -3.11 -6.76
C LEU A 63 -21.91 -4.56 -7.18
N ARG A 64 -22.11 -4.81 -8.49
CA ARG A 64 -22.26 -6.16 -9.03
C ARG A 64 -21.01 -7.01 -8.76
N LEU A 65 -19.81 -6.45 -8.93
CA LEU A 65 -18.54 -7.13 -8.68
C LEU A 65 -18.36 -7.43 -7.19
N ALA A 66 -18.66 -6.48 -6.30
CA ALA A 66 -18.59 -6.71 -4.86
C ALA A 66 -19.53 -7.83 -4.39
N ASP A 67 -20.72 -7.95 -5.00
CA ASP A 67 -21.65 -9.05 -4.70
C ASP A 67 -21.21 -10.39 -5.30
N LEU A 68 -20.48 -10.39 -6.41
CA LEU A 68 -19.85 -11.60 -6.96
C LEU A 68 -18.70 -12.06 -6.07
N GLU A 69 -17.82 -11.15 -5.63
CA GLU A 69 -16.71 -11.42 -4.72
C GLU A 69 -17.21 -12.06 -3.42
N LYS A 70 -18.25 -11.51 -2.79
CA LYS A 70 -18.84 -12.11 -1.56
C LYS A 70 -19.39 -13.52 -1.75
N ARG A 71 -19.81 -13.88 -2.97
CA ARG A 71 -20.34 -15.21 -3.30
C ARG A 71 -19.24 -16.19 -3.71
N ALA A 72 -18.07 -15.69 -4.09
CA ALA A 72 -16.93 -16.47 -4.54
C ALA A 72 -16.15 -17.09 -3.36
N VAL A 73 -16.85 -17.85 -2.51
CA VAL A 73 -16.29 -18.44 -1.28
C VAL A 73 -15.24 -19.54 -1.52
N ASN A 74 -15.12 -20.01 -2.76
CA ASN A 74 -14.16 -21.03 -3.16
C ASN A 74 -12.96 -20.47 -3.94
N ASP A 75 -12.99 -19.18 -4.29
CA ASP A 75 -11.89 -18.54 -5.00
C ASP A 75 -10.78 -18.25 -3.98
N LYS A 76 -9.58 -18.79 -4.24
CA LYS A 76 -8.44 -18.67 -3.33
C LYS A 76 -7.25 -18.12 -4.09
N PHE A 77 -6.55 -17.19 -3.45
CA PHE A 77 -5.25 -16.72 -3.89
C PHE A 77 -4.19 -17.33 -2.99
N VAL A 78 -3.21 -18.01 -3.58
CA VAL A 78 -2.02 -18.50 -2.89
C VAL A 78 -0.88 -17.57 -3.27
N ILE A 79 -0.28 -16.91 -2.27
CA ILE A 79 0.83 -15.98 -2.47
C ILE A 79 2.10 -16.66 -1.96
N LEU A 80 3.06 -16.88 -2.85
CA LEU A 80 4.36 -17.44 -2.55
C LEU A 80 5.43 -16.45 -3.01
N SER A 81 6.53 -16.37 -2.27
CA SER A 81 7.73 -15.61 -2.63
C SER A 81 8.94 -16.54 -2.58
N ASP A 82 10.01 -16.17 -3.28
CA ASP A 82 11.32 -16.83 -3.18
C ASP A 82 11.28 -18.36 -3.44
N VAL A 83 10.52 -18.76 -4.48
CA VAL A 83 10.45 -20.16 -4.91
C VAL A 83 11.68 -20.51 -5.75
N TRP A 84 12.71 -21.04 -5.08
CA TRP A 84 13.97 -21.43 -5.72
C TRP A 84 13.86 -22.85 -6.28
N LEU A 85 13.55 -22.94 -7.57
CA LEU A 85 13.32 -24.21 -8.28
C LEU A 85 14.60 -25.05 -8.48
N ASP A 86 15.77 -24.49 -8.20
CA ASP A 86 17.05 -25.19 -8.19
C ASP A 86 17.36 -25.87 -6.85
N ASN A 87 16.55 -25.63 -5.81
CA ASN A 87 16.64 -26.35 -4.54
C ASN A 87 15.70 -27.58 -4.55
N GLU A 88 16.28 -28.78 -4.50
CA GLU A 88 15.55 -30.05 -4.49
C GLU A 88 14.53 -30.15 -3.34
N GLU A 89 14.80 -29.52 -2.18
CA GLU A 89 13.87 -29.50 -1.04
C GLU A 89 12.59 -28.67 -1.33
N VAL A 90 12.69 -27.62 -2.15
CA VAL A 90 11.55 -26.77 -2.53
C VAL A 90 10.60 -27.51 -3.47
N ILE A 91 11.15 -28.30 -4.40
CA ILE A 91 10.35 -29.14 -5.30
C ILE A 91 9.67 -30.27 -4.52
N THR A 92 10.38 -30.85 -3.56
CA THR A 92 9.85 -31.98 -2.78
C THR A 92 8.73 -31.53 -1.84
N SER A 93 8.89 -30.37 -1.19
CA SER A 93 7.86 -29.78 -0.31
C SER A 93 6.66 -29.19 -1.04
N SER A 94 6.77 -28.94 -2.35
CA SER A 94 5.66 -28.48 -3.20
C SER A 94 4.80 -29.63 -3.78
N ASN A 95 5.17 -30.89 -3.54
CA ASN A 95 4.50 -32.09 -4.06
C ASN A 95 3.68 -32.87 -3.01
N GLU A 96 3.61 -32.39 -1.76
CA GLU A 96 2.64 -32.83 -0.73
C GLU A 96 1.42 -31.91 -0.69
#